data_AF-A0A8X8GQX9-F1
#
_entry.id   AF-A0A8X8GQX9-F1
#
_cell.length_a   1.000
_cell.length_b   1.000
_cell.length_c   1.000
_cell.angle_alpha   90.00
_cell.angle_beta   90.00
_cell.angle_gamma   90.00
#
_symmetry.space_group_name_H-M   'P 1'
#
loop_
_entity.id
_entity.type
_entity.pdbx_description
1 polymer ?
#
loop_
_entity_poly.entity_id
_entity_poly.type
_entity_poly.pdbx_seq_one_letter_code
_entity_poly.pdbx_strand_id
1 'polypeptide(L)'
;MSKLKIYDLKRIEMMTLTEFNYRMWAYEYEQLDKDMEMYKLAFAIRDAQAERKKRGGKKGESEYVFKSANDIIDYEENIKRLNKGEAIKYGSESKKEVNAPSDLLKMIASHNNSLRKE
;
A
#
# COMPACT_ATOMS: atom_id res chain seq x y z
N MET A 1 3.15 22.31 11.30
CA MET A 1 2.14 21.63 12.15
C MET A 1 2.72 20.33 12.66
N SER A 2 2.49 19.96 13.93
CA SER A 2 2.96 18.69 14.49
C SER A 2 2.15 17.52 13.93
N LYS A 3 2.81 16.45 13.45
CA LYS A 3 2.15 15.23 12.97
C LYS A 3 1.25 14.60 14.04
N LEU A 4 1.64 14.72 15.31
CA LEU A 4 0.94 14.16 16.46
C LEU A 4 -0.16 15.06 17.03
N LYS A 5 -0.51 16.16 16.33
CA LYS A 5 -1.50 17.17 16.78
C LYS A 5 -1.20 17.73 18.18
N ILE A 6 0.09 17.85 18.51
CA ILE A 6 0.57 18.44 19.77
C ILE A 6 1.22 19.78 19.45
N TYR A 7 0.71 20.83 20.04
CA TYR A 7 1.13 22.21 19.73
C TYR A 7 1.75 22.92 20.92
N ASP A 8 1.60 22.36 22.13
CA ASP A 8 2.23 22.88 23.34
C ASP A 8 3.62 22.27 23.53
N LEU A 9 4.64 23.12 23.46
CA LEU A 9 6.05 22.74 23.62
C LEU A 9 6.35 22.14 25.00
N LYS A 10 5.77 22.70 26.08
CA LYS A 10 5.98 22.16 27.44
C LYS A 10 5.43 20.74 27.56
N ARG A 11 4.30 20.47 26.90
CA ARG A 11 3.69 19.14 26.86
C ARG A 11 4.53 18.15 26.06
N ILE A 12 5.22 18.59 25.02
CA ILE A 12 6.14 17.75 24.23
C ILE A 12 7.35 17.38 25.08
N GLU A 13 7.95 18.36 25.78
CA GLU A 13 9.12 18.14 26.63
C GLU A 13 8.85 17.21 27.82
N MET A 14 7.66 17.28 28.41
CA MET A 14 7.26 16.44 29.54
C MET A 14 6.69 15.07 29.12
N MET A 15 6.60 14.77 27.82
CA MET A 15 5.98 13.54 27.34
C MET A 15 6.82 12.32 27.69
N THR A 16 6.19 11.30 28.27
CA THR A 16 6.86 10.01 28.48
C THR A 16 7.01 9.25 27.16
N LEU A 17 8.03 8.39 27.07
CA LEU A 17 8.21 7.50 25.91
C LEU A 17 6.95 6.64 25.65
N THR A 18 6.27 6.22 26.70
CA THR A 18 5.03 5.44 26.62
C THR A 18 3.89 6.24 25.98
N GLU A 19 3.66 7.48 26.44
CA GLU A 19 2.64 8.36 25.84
C GLU A 19 2.96 8.70 24.39
N PHE A 20 4.24 8.92 24.09
CA PHE A 20 4.70 9.14 22.72
C PHE A 20 4.38 7.92 21.84
N ASN A 21 4.68 6.71 22.30
CA ASN A 21 4.41 5.48 21.56
C ASN A 21 2.92 5.26 21.30
N TYR A 22 2.05 5.46 22.30
CA TYR A 22 0.60 5.35 22.09
C TYR A 22 0.08 6.38 21.09
N ARG A 23 0.62 7.60 21.10
CA ARG A 23 0.24 8.63 20.12
C ARG A 23 0.74 8.31 18.72
N MET A 24 1.95 7.77 18.60
CA MET A 24 2.48 7.29 17.33
C MET A 24 1.60 6.16 16.78
N TRP A 25 1.22 5.18 17.60
CA TRP A 25 0.27 4.14 17.19
C TRP A 25 -1.06 4.73 16.72
N ALA A 26 -1.68 5.61 17.51
CA ALA A 26 -2.92 6.26 17.10
C ALA A 26 -2.78 7.02 15.77
N TYR A 27 -1.63 7.68 15.56
CA TYR A 27 -1.33 8.37 14.31
C TYR A 27 -1.22 7.41 13.13
N GLU A 28 -0.66 6.21 13.30
CA GLU A 28 -0.58 5.20 12.24
C GLU A 28 -1.96 4.71 11.79
N TYR A 29 -2.90 4.49 12.72
CA TYR A 29 -4.30 4.19 12.36
C TYR A 29 -4.95 5.36 11.61
N GLU A 30 -4.74 6.60 12.07
CA GLU A 30 -5.27 7.78 11.36
C GLU A 30 -4.70 7.92 9.94
N GLN A 31 -3.45 7.51 9.69
CA GLN A 31 -2.88 7.52 8.34
C GLN A 31 -3.56 6.47 7.47
N LEU A 32 -3.75 5.24 7.99
CA LEU A 32 -4.44 4.17 7.28
C LEU A 32 -5.87 4.60 6.84
N ASP A 33 -6.61 5.25 7.74
CA ASP A 33 -7.95 5.77 7.43
C ASP A 33 -7.91 6.79 6.29
N LYS A 34 -7.01 7.79 6.39
CA LYS A 34 -6.86 8.84 5.37
C LYS A 34 -6.46 8.28 4.02
N ASP A 35 -5.52 7.33 4.00
CA ASP A 35 -5.07 6.71 2.77
C ASP A 35 -6.21 5.94 2.10
N MET A 36 -6.98 5.17 2.89
CA MET A 36 -8.15 4.45 2.38
C MET A 36 -9.22 5.40 1.84
N GLU A 37 -9.55 6.47 2.56
CA GLU A 37 -10.51 7.49 2.10
C GLU A 37 -10.05 8.16 0.80
N MET A 38 -8.77 8.52 0.71
CA MET A 38 -8.18 9.12 -0.48
C MET A 38 -8.28 8.18 -1.69
N TYR A 39 -7.95 6.89 -1.53
CA TYR A 39 -8.09 5.93 -2.62
C TYR A 39 -9.56 5.73 -2.99
N LYS A 40 -10.47 5.57 -2.03
CA LYS A 40 -11.92 5.47 -2.32
C LYS A 40 -12.42 6.68 -3.12
N LEU A 41 -12.00 7.89 -2.75
CA LEU A 41 -12.35 9.10 -3.47
C LEU A 41 -11.80 9.09 -4.91
N ALA A 42 -10.53 8.71 -5.09
CA ALA A 42 -9.92 8.62 -6.42
C ALA A 42 -10.68 7.64 -7.33
N PHE A 43 -11.09 6.49 -6.80
CA PHE A 43 -11.92 5.52 -7.52
C PHE A 43 -13.33 6.05 -7.83
N ALA A 44 -13.97 6.73 -6.88
CA ALA A 44 -15.27 7.36 -7.11
C ALA A 44 -15.21 8.42 -8.22
N ILE A 45 -14.15 9.25 -8.25
CA ILE A 45 -13.91 10.23 -9.32
C ILE A 45 -13.72 9.53 -10.66
N ARG A 46 -12.90 8.46 -10.70
CA ARG A 46 -12.68 7.65 -11.91
C ARG A 46 -13.99 7.10 -12.46
N ASP A 47 -14.78 6.49 -11.61
CA ASP A 47 -16.02 5.82 -12.01
C ASP A 47 -17.07 6.86 -12.48
N ALA A 48 -17.18 8.00 -11.79
CA ALA A 48 -18.02 9.12 -12.22
C ALA A 48 -17.60 9.73 -13.58
N GLN A 49 -16.29 9.77 -13.87
CA GLN A 49 -15.78 10.19 -15.18
C GLN A 49 -16.08 9.16 -16.28
N ALA A 50 -16.03 7.86 -15.94
CA ALA A 50 -16.33 6.77 -16.87
C ALA A 50 -17.82 6.70 -17.23
N GLU A 51 -18.72 6.93 -16.27
CA GLU A 51 -20.18 6.95 -16.50
C GLU A 51 -20.63 8.06 -17.45
N ARG A 52 -19.89 9.17 -17.52
CA ARG A 52 -20.19 10.27 -18.47
C ARG A 52 -19.91 9.93 -19.94
N LYS A 53 -19.28 8.79 -20.26
CA LYS A 53 -19.09 8.32 -21.65
C LYS A 53 -20.23 7.36 -22.07
N LYS A 54 -21.39 7.87 -22.51
CA LYS A 54 -22.33 7.08 -23.33
C LYS A 54 -22.96 7.86 -24.50
N ARG A 55 -22.41 7.64 -25.70
CA ARG A 55 -23.04 6.93 -26.85
C ARG A 55 -22.09 7.02 -28.05
N GLY A 56 -21.48 5.90 -28.46
CA GLY A 56 -20.92 5.74 -29.81
C GLY A 56 -19.39 5.59 -30.02
N GLY A 57 -18.57 5.27 -29.01
CA GLY A 57 -17.11 5.12 -29.18
C GLY A 57 -16.63 3.66 -29.20
N LYS A 58 -15.89 3.25 -30.24
CA LYS A 58 -15.29 1.91 -30.42
C LYS A 58 -14.23 1.59 -29.35
N LYS A 59 -14.18 0.30 -28.97
CA LYS A 59 -13.28 -0.34 -27.98
C LYS A 59 -11.80 0.04 -28.15
N GLY A 60 -11.22 0.53 -27.07
CA GLY A 60 -9.79 0.43 -26.76
C GLY A 60 -9.69 -0.03 -25.31
N GLU A 61 -9.56 -1.34 -25.10
CA GLU A 61 -9.55 -2.01 -23.79
C GLU A 61 -8.21 -1.76 -23.09
N SER A 62 -8.06 -0.60 -22.46
CA SER A 62 -7.08 -0.45 -21.39
C SER A 62 -7.74 -0.88 -20.09
N GLU A 63 -7.45 -2.08 -19.61
CA GLU A 63 -7.86 -2.52 -18.28
C GLU A 63 -7.02 -1.80 -17.21
N TYR A 64 -7.68 -1.25 -16.19
CA TYR A 64 -6.98 -0.70 -15.03
C TYR A 64 -6.38 -1.84 -14.20
N VAL A 65 -5.10 -1.72 -13.82
CA VAL A 65 -4.36 -2.69 -12.99
C VAL A 65 -5.06 -2.94 -11.65
N PHE A 66 -5.69 -1.90 -11.10
CA PHE A 66 -6.45 -1.96 -9.85
C PHE A 66 -7.95 -1.78 -10.10
N LYS A 67 -8.76 -2.68 -9.56
CA LYS A 67 -10.22 -2.67 -9.73
C LYS A 67 -10.88 -1.80 -8.68
N SER A 68 -10.33 -1.77 -7.47
CA SER A 68 -10.84 -1.00 -6.33
C SER A 68 -9.72 -0.43 -5.44
N ALA A 69 -10.06 0.47 -4.51
CA ALA A 69 -9.16 0.98 -3.49
C ALA A 69 -8.53 -0.15 -2.64
N ASN A 70 -9.29 -1.21 -2.35
CA ASN A 70 -8.81 -2.37 -1.58
C ASN A 70 -7.69 -3.14 -2.29
N ASP A 71 -7.58 -3.04 -3.62
CA ASP A 71 -6.45 -3.65 -4.34
C ASP A 71 -5.12 -2.91 -4.10
N ILE A 72 -5.20 -1.66 -3.65
CA ILE A 72 -4.04 -0.79 -3.36
C ILE A 72 -3.75 -0.74 -1.86
N ILE A 73 -4.78 -0.81 -1.02
CA ILE A 73 -4.61 -0.83 0.44
C ILE A 73 -5.64 -1.78 1.04
N ASP A 74 -5.19 -2.96 1.45
CA ASP A 74 -6.06 -3.88 2.20
C ASP A 74 -6.21 -3.34 3.62
N TYR A 75 -7.35 -2.71 3.90
CA TYR A 75 -7.61 -2.08 5.19
C TYR A 75 -7.58 -3.09 6.33
N GLU A 76 -8.23 -4.24 6.16
CA GLU A 76 -8.34 -5.23 7.23
C GLU A 76 -7.00 -5.91 7.51
N GLU A 77 -6.24 -6.21 6.46
CA GLU A 77 -4.87 -6.71 6.62
C GLU A 77 -4.00 -5.69 7.35
N ASN A 78 -4.10 -4.41 6.98
CA ASN A 78 -3.31 -3.35 7.62
C ASN A 78 -3.70 -3.09 9.08
N ILE A 79 -4.98 -3.20 9.46
CA ILE A 79 -5.38 -3.18 10.87
C ILE A 79 -4.71 -4.32 11.64
N LYS A 80 -4.69 -5.53 11.07
CA LYS A 80 -4.02 -6.69 11.70
C LYS A 80 -2.50 -6.48 11.81
N ARG A 81 -1.87 -5.81 10.84
CA ARG A 81 -0.45 -5.46 10.85
C ARG A 81 -0.13 -4.43 11.93
N LEU A 82 -0.89 -3.35 12.00
CA LEU A 82 -0.73 -2.32 13.03
C LEU A 82 -0.90 -2.90 14.45
N ASN A 83 -1.88 -3.80 14.65
CA ASN A 83 -2.06 -4.50 15.92
C ASN A 83 -0.84 -5.34 16.34
N LYS A 84 0.01 -5.73 15.38
CA LYS A 84 1.27 -6.46 15.62
C LYS A 84 2.50 -5.54 15.71
N GLY A 85 2.32 -4.23 15.55
CA GLY A 85 3.42 -3.27 15.41
C GLY A 85 4.13 -3.33 14.07
N GLU A 86 3.51 -3.94 13.05
CA GLU A 86 4.02 -3.96 11.68
C GLU A 86 3.56 -2.72 10.91
N ALA A 87 4.43 -2.21 10.02
CA ALA A 87 4.11 -1.07 9.18
C ALA A 87 3.00 -1.37 8.15
N ILE A 88 2.28 -0.31 7.77
CA ILE A 88 1.28 -0.31 6.69
C ILE A 88 1.92 -0.81 5.39
N LYS A 89 1.23 -1.72 4.71
CA LYS A 89 1.64 -2.34 3.46
C LYS A 89 0.65 -1.98 2.36
N TYR A 90 1.19 -1.56 1.22
CA TYR A 90 0.41 -1.21 0.03
C TYR A 90 0.45 -2.35 -1.00
N GLY A 91 -0.60 -2.42 -1.83
CA GLY A 91 -0.89 -3.45 -2.83
C GLY A 91 0.25 -3.76 -3.79
N SER A 92 1.07 -2.77 -4.13
CA SER A 92 2.27 -2.93 -4.96
C SER A 92 3.40 -3.71 -4.30
N GLU A 93 3.37 -3.87 -2.97
CA GLU A 93 4.30 -4.69 -2.19
C GLU A 93 3.71 -6.05 -1.80
N SER A 94 2.37 -6.22 -1.83
CA SER A 94 1.71 -7.52 -1.57
C SER A 94 1.52 -8.38 -2.81
N LYS A 95 1.44 -7.81 -4.01
CA LYS A 95 1.27 -8.55 -5.28
C LYS A 95 2.51 -8.61 -6.17
N LYS A 96 3.68 -8.21 -5.67
CA LYS A 96 4.94 -8.68 -6.27
C LYS A 96 5.22 -10.09 -5.73
N GLU A 97 4.46 -11.07 -6.22
CA GLU A 97 5.17 -12.22 -6.73
C GLU A 97 6.08 -11.64 -7.82
N VAL A 98 7.33 -11.40 -7.43
CA VAL A 98 8.41 -11.32 -8.38
C VAL A 98 8.34 -12.68 -9.06
N ASN A 99 7.63 -12.76 -10.20
CA ASN A 99 8.03 -13.64 -11.27
C ASN A 99 9.48 -13.25 -11.53
N ALA A 100 10.40 -13.81 -10.74
CA ALA A 100 11.80 -13.79 -11.05
C ALA A 100 11.83 -14.21 -12.51
N PRO A 101 12.44 -13.41 -13.42
CA PRO A 101 12.36 -13.70 -14.84
C PRO A 101 12.72 -15.17 -14.98
N SER A 102 11.78 -16.03 -15.39
CA SER A 102 12.00 -17.48 -15.29
C SER A 102 13.30 -17.85 -16.03
N ASP A 103 13.68 -17.01 -16.99
CA ASP A 103 14.90 -17.05 -17.77
C ASP A 103 16.17 -16.83 -16.95
N LEU A 104 16.13 -15.95 -15.94
CA LEU A 104 17.25 -15.70 -15.02
C LEU A 104 17.42 -16.88 -14.05
N LEU A 105 16.31 -17.44 -13.54
CA LEU A 105 16.35 -18.67 -12.74
C LEU A 105 16.79 -19.89 -13.56
N LYS A 106 16.38 -20.00 -14.83
CA LYS A 106 16.82 -21.03 -15.77
C LYS A 106 18.31 -20.89 -16.08
N MET A 107 18.81 -19.68 -16.30
CA MET A 107 20.25 -19.41 -16.49
C MET A 107 21.07 -19.84 -15.28
N ILE A 108 20.64 -19.44 -14.06
CA ILE A 108 21.33 -19.84 -12.82
C ILE A 108 21.32 -21.37 -12.66
N ALA A 109 20.19 -22.04 -12.90
CA ALA A 109 20.10 -23.50 -12.83
C ALA A 109 21.01 -24.20 -13.85
N SER A 110 21.11 -23.68 -15.07
CA SER A 110 21.97 -24.22 -16.12
C SER A 110 23.46 -24.10 -15.77
N HIS A 111 23.87 -22.96 -15.19
CA HIS A 111 25.24 -22.72 -14.78
C HIS A 111 25.67 -23.59 -13.59
N ASN A 112 24.78 -23.77 -12.60
CA ASN A 112 25.05 -24.66 -11.47
C ASN A 112 25.18 -26.13 -11.90
N ASN A 113 24.44 -26.55 -12.93
CA ASN A 113 24.54 -27.90 -13.48
C ASN A 113 25.79 -28.10 -14.35
N SER A 114 26.33 -27.06 -14.99
CA SER A 114 27.63 -27.16 -15.68
C SER A 114 28.79 -27.27 -14.70
N LEU A 115 28.76 -26.52 -13.59
CA LEU A 115 29.80 -26.58 -12.55
C LEU A 115 29.84 -27.91 -11.76
N ARG A 116 28.75 -28.68 -11.79
CA ARG A 116 28.66 -30.01 -11.15
C ARG A 116 29.16 -31.16 -12.02
N LYS A 117 29.45 -30.89 -13.31
CA LYS A 117 29.91 -31.89 -14.28
C LYS A 117 31.41 -31.78 -14.58
N GLU A 118 32.09 -30.80 -14.00
CA GLU A 118 33.54 -30.73 -13.84
C GLU A 118 33.92 -31.35 -12.48
#